data_AF-A0A7Y8LPK1-F1
#
_entry.id   AF-A0A7Y8LPK1-F1
#
_cell.length_a   1.000
_cell.length_b   1.000
_cell.length_c   1.000
_cell.angle_alpha   90.00
_cell.angle_beta   90.00
_cell.angle_gamma   90.00
#
_symmetry.space_group_name_H-M   'P 1'
#
loop_
_entity.id
_entity.type
_entity.pdbx_description
1 polymer ?
#
loop_
_entity_poly.entity_id
_entity_poly.type
_entity_poly.pdbx_seq_one_letter_code
_entity_poly.pdbx_strand_id
1 'polypeptide(L)'
;MPAVARVLSQETKEPPAHSSLDILQIFISNMVDHLVRSSTLEDSAHIFPSRPDPLRKRVAHSLHDQWLRALHSPNGEIEGKPEELRHFTDLVKEWSRPIWISTSTPFRLCFRIEEPKDGDGQWYVRYLLQANHDPSLLIPAE
;
A
#
# COMPACT_ATOMS: atom_id res chain seq x y z
N MET A 1 3.47 -22.06 16.89
CA MET A 1 4.58 -21.13 16.64
C MET A 1 4.32 -20.45 15.30
N PRO A 2 4.28 -19.11 15.21
CA PRO A 2 4.15 -18.45 13.91
C PRO A 2 5.38 -18.77 13.04
N ALA A 3 5.18 -18.90 11.74
CA ALA A 3 6.27 -19.10 10.79
C ALA A 3 7.18 -17.86 10.81
N VAL A 4 8.43 -18.02 11.24
CA VAL A 4 9.43 -16.94 11.23
C VAL A 4 10.16 -17.01 9.91
N ALA A 5 9.90 -16.08 9.00
CA ALA A 5 10.72 -15.89 7.82
C ALA A 5 12.05 -15.25 8.25
N ARG A 6 13.16 -15.98 8.11
CA ARG A 6 14.52 -15.41 8.22
C ARG A 6 15.12 -15.32 6.84
N VAL A 7 15.66 -14.14 6.53
CA VAL A 7 16.50 -13.94 5.35
C VAL A 7 17.94 -14.24 5.76
N LEU A 8 18.58 -15.19 5.07
CA LEU A 8 19.98 -15.54 5.28
C LEU A 8 20.80 -14.94 4.13
N SER A 9 21.83 -14.17 4.45
CA SER A 9 22.82 -13.76 3.45
C SER A 9 23.67 -14.98 3.08
N GLN A 10 23.94 -15.18 1.79
CA GLN A 10 24.81 -16.27 1.31
C GLN A 10 26.28 -16.04 1.65
N GLU A 11 26.70 -14.78 1.81
CA GLU A 11 28.09 -14.42 2.12
C GLU A 11 28.19 -13.70 3.47
N THR A 12 29.09 -14.20 4.32
CA THR A 12 29.33 -13.71 5.68
C THR A 12 30.31 -12.53 5.73
N LYS A 13 31.03 -12.27 4.64
CA LYS A 13 32.16 -11.32 4.60
C LYS A 13 31.81 -9.93 4.08
N GLU A 14 30.65 -9.77 3.45
CA GLU A 14 30.21 -8.49 2.90
C GLU A 14 28.92 -8.01 3.59
N PRO A 15 28.78 -6.69 3.83
CA PRO A 15 27.53 -6.15 4.34
C PRO A 15 26.42 -6.39 3.29
N PRO A 16 25.23 -6.84 3.72
CA PRO A 16 24.14 -7.10 2.79
C PRO A 16 23.76 -5.82 2.03
N ALA A 17 23.59 -5.94 0.71
CA ALA A 17 23.25 -4.83 -0.17
C ALA A 17 21.83 -4.26 0.07
N HIS A 18 20.97 -5.03 0.73
CA HIS A 18 19.57 -4.68 1.01
C HIS A 18 19.26 -4.84 2.50
N SER A 19 18.44 -3.92 3.04
CA SER A 19 17.94 -4.04 4.40
C SER A 19 17.05 -5.28 4.55
N SER A 20 17.12 -5.94 5.71
CA SER A 20 16.23 -7.07 6.03
C SER A 20 14.76 -6.66 6.01
N LEU A 21 14.47 -5.40 6.38
CA LEU A 21 13.12 -4.84 6.33
C LEU A 21 12.63 -4.73 4.87
N ASP A 22 13.47 -4.23 3.96
CA ASP A 22 13.11 -4.07 2.55
C ASP A 22 12.75 -5.43 1.93
N ILE A 23 13.54 -6.47 2.23
CA ILE A 23 13.29 -7.82 1.74
C ILE A 23 11.99 -8.39 2.31
N LEU A 24 11.74 -8.20 3.61
CA LEU A 24 10.48 -8.62 4.24
C LEU A 24 9.29 -7.88 3.63
N GLN A 25 9.42 -6.58 3.39
CA GLN A 25 8.38 -5.77 2.78
C GLN A 25 8.08 -6.24 1.36
N ILE A 26 9.10 -6.47 0.54
CA ILE A 26 8.94 -7.05 -0.81
C ILE A 26 8.24 -8.40 -0.74
N PHE A 27 8.65 -9.28 0.18
CA PHE A 27 8.01 -10.59 0.36
C PHE A 27 6.54 -10.49 0.74
N ILE A 28 6.21 -9.66 1.75
CA ILE A 28 4.82 -9.45 2.19
C ILE A 28 3.99 -8.85 1.06
N SER A 29 4.51 -7.84 0.36
CA SER A 29 3.82 -7.23 -0.79
C SER A 29 3.52 -8.27 -1.87
N ASN A 30 4.49 -9.10 -2.24
CA ASN A 30 4.30 -10.14 -3.25
C ASN A 30 3.33 -11.23 -2.79
N MET A 31 3.41 -11.65 -1.52
CA MET A 31 2.52 -12.65 -0.96
C MET A 31 1.06 -12.14 -0.90
N VAL A 32 0.86 -10.90 -0.43
CA VAL A 32 -0.47 -10.28 -0.37
C VAL A 32 -1.04 -10.09 -1.76
N ASP A 33 -0.25 -9.58 -2.71
CA ASP A 33 -0.67 -9.42 -4.11
C ASP A 33 -1.08 -10.78 -4.73
N HIS A 34 -0.27 -11.82 -4.54
CA HIS A 34 -0.60 -13.17 -5.00
C HIS A 34 -1.89 -13.69 -4.38
N LEU A 35 -2.07 -13.56 -3.05
CA LEU A 35 -3.28 -14.02 -2.36
C LEU A 35 -4.52 -13.31 -2.87
N VAL A 36 -4.47 -11.98 -3.03
CA VAL A 36 -5.58 -11.17 -3.55
C VAL A 36 -5.92 -11.54 -4.99
N ARG A 37 -4.92 -11.69 -5.87
CA ARG A 37 -5.15 -12.10 -7.26
C ARG A 37 -5.71 -13.52 -7.33
N SER A 38 -5.19 -14.44 -6.53
CA SER A 38 -5.68 -15.83 -6.50
C SER A 38 -7.14 -15.94 -6.04
N SER A 39 -7.55 -15.18 -5.03
CA SER A 39 -8.95 -15.21 -4.57
C SER A 39 -9.90 -14.61 -5.60
N THR A 40 -9.47 -13.56 -6.32
CA THR A 40 -10.31 -12.95 -7.36
C THR A 40 -10.45 -13.82 -8.60
N LEU A 41 -9.49 -14.72 -8.89
CA LEU A 41 -9.64 -15.72 -9.94
C LEU A 41 -10.74 -16.73 -9.59
N GLU A 42 -10.76 -17.20 -8.35
CA GLU A 42 -11.81 -18.10 -7.84
C GLU A 42 -13.18 -17.43 -7.82
N ASP A 43 -13.27 -16.19 -7.34
CA ASP A 43 -14.52 -15.42 -7.30
C ASP A 43 -15.00 -14.96 -8.68
N SER A 44 -14.09 -14.62 -9.60
CA SER A 44 -14.48 -14.20 -10.96
C SER A 44 -15.16 -15.32 -11.75
N ALA A 45 -14.81 -16.58 -11.47
CA ALA A 45 -15.50 -17.74 -12.03
C ALA A 45 -16.95 -17.88 -11.52
N HIS A 46 -17.25 -17.35 -10.32
CA HIS A 46 -18.57 -17.40 -9.69
C HIS A 46 -19.41 -16.12 -9.88
N ILE A 47 -18.77 -14.94 -9.97
CA ILE A 47 -19.45 -13.63 -10.09
C ILE A 47 -19.65 -13.24 -11.56
N PHE A 48 -18.75 -13.64 -12.45
CA PHE A 48 -18.87 -13.43 -13.89
C PHE A 48 -18.85 -14.78 -14.61
N PRO A 49 -20.01 -15.46 -14.78
CA PRO A 49 -20.05 -16.65 -15.62
C PRO A 49 -19.48 -16.24 -16.97
N SER A 50 -18.40 -16.92 -17.38
CA SER A 50 -17.74 -16.75 -18.68
C SER A 50 -18.69 -17.21 -19.78
N ARG A 51 -19.72 -16.41 -20.04
CA ARG A 51 -20.48 -16.46 -21.28
C ARG A 51 -19.77 -15.51 -22.23
N PRO A 52 -19.18 -16.00 -23.33
CA PRO A 52 -18.58 -15.12 -24.31
C PRO A 52 -19.73 -14.35 -24.98
N ASP A 53 -20.06 -13.18 -24.43
CA ASP A 53 -20.99 -12.27 -25.08
C ASP A 53 -20.25 -11.60 -26.25
N PRO A 54 -20.60 -11.92 -27.52
CA PRO A 54 -19.94 -11.36 -28.69
C PRO A 54 -20.07 -9.82 -28.77
N LEU A 55 -20.97 -9.21 -28.00
CA LEU A 55 -21.14 -7.76 -27.93
C LEU A 55 -20.09 -7.05 -27.07
N ARG A 56 -19.52 -7.72 -26.05
CA ARG A 56 -18.48 -7.13 -25.19
C ARG A 56 -17.13 -6.97 -25.88
N LYS A 57 -16.85 -7.76 -26.93
CA LYS A 57 -15.65 -7.64 -27.76
C LYS A 57 -15.57 -6.33 -28.56
N ARG A 58 -16.65 -5.54 -28.65
CA ARG A 58 -16.71 -4.32 -29.47
C ARG A 58 -16.61 -3.00 -28.71
N VAL A 59 -16.67 -3.03 -27.38
CA VAL A 59 -16.40 -1.81 -26.60
C VAL A 59 -14.90 -1.83 -26.33
N ALA A 60 -14.15 -0.96 -27.02
CA ALA A 60 -12.79 -0.63 -26.61
C ALA A 60 -12.86 -0.24 -25.14
N HIS A 61 -12.37 -1.12 -24.27
CA HIS A 61 -12.36 -0.85 -22.85
C HIS A 61 -11.48 0.36 -22.64
N SER A 62 -12.04 1.39 -21.99
CA SER A 62 -11.27 2.58 -21.66
C SER A 62 -9.99 2.15 -20.93
N LEU A 63 -8.93 2.94 -21.02
CA LEU A 63 -7.68 2.62 -20.34
C LEU A 63 -7.91 2.37 -18.83
N HIS A 64 -8.87 3.09 -18.24
CA HIS A 64 -9.31 2.90 -16.86
C HIS A 64 -9.95 1.53 -16.60
N ASP A 65 -10.80 1.04 -17.51
CA ASP A 65 -11.42 -0.29 -17.39
C ASP A 65 -10.38 -1.41 -17.53
N GLN A 66 -9.39 -1.21 -18.43
CA GLN A 66 -8.28 -2.13 -18.57
C GLN A 66 -7.42 -2.15 -17.31
N TRP A 67 -7.12 -0.98 -16.72
CA TRP A 67 -6.41 -0.89 -15.44
C TRP A 67 -7.15 -1.61 -14.32
N LEU A 68 -8.46 -1.38 -14.18
CA LEU A 68 -9.25 -2.03 -13.13
C LEU A 68 -9.23 -3.57 -13.28
N ARG A 69 -9.26 -4.08 -14.51
CA ARG A 69 -9.10 -5.53 -14.76
C ARG A 69 -7.69 -6.03 -14.51
N ALA A 70 -6.70 -5.25 -14.89
CA ALA A 70 -5.30 -5.58 -14.68
C ALA A 70 -5.00 -5.78 -13.17
N LEU A 71 -5.65 -5.02 -12.28
CA LEU A 71 -5.51 -5.18 -10.83
C LEU A 71 -5.95 -6.55 -10.30
N HIS A 72 -6.85 -7.24 -10.98
CA HIS A 72 -7.32 -8.58 -10.61
C HIS A 72 -6.69 -9.70 -11.47
N SER A 73 -6.12 -9.35 -12.61
CA SER A 73 -5.50 -10.31 -13.52
C SER A 73 -4.14 -10.80 -13.00
N PRO A 74 -3.71 -12.04 -13.31
CA PRO A 74 -2.40 -12.54 -12.89
C PRO A 74 -1.23 -11.82 -13.57
N ASN A 75 -1.42 -11.30 -14.80
CA ASN A 75 -0.33 -10.67 -15.56
C ASN A 75 -0.21 -9.16 -15.29
N GLY A 76 -1.30 -8.48 -14.92
CA GLY A 76 -1.26 -7.05 -14.56
C GLY A 76 -0.94 -6.08 -15.69
N GLU A 77 -0.97 -6.55 -16.94
CA GLU A 77 -0.60 -5.76 -18.12
C GLU A 77 -1.79 -4.97 -18.69
N ILE A 78 -1.49 -3.81 -19.30
CA ILE A 78 -2.47 -2.89 -19.91
C ILE A 78 -1.95 -2.50 -21.28
N GLU A 79 -2.83 -2.49 -22.28
CA GLU A 79 -2.49 -2.12 -23.65
C GLU A 79 -2.93 -0.67 -23.93
N GLY A 80 -2.05 0.12 -24.56
CA GLY A 80 -2.35 1.51 -24.90
C GLY A 80 -1.20 2.18 -25.64
N LYS A 81 -1.45 3.39 -26.18
CA LYS A 81 -0.37 4.18 -26.79
C LYS A 81 0.60 4.63 -25.69
N PRO A 82 1.92 4.72 -25.96
CA PRO A 82 2.90 5.14 -24.96
C PRO A 82 2.59 6.49 -24.31
N GLU A 83 2.05 7.45 -25.07
CA GLU A 83 1.67 8.78 -24.55
C GLU A 83 0.47 8.71 -23.61
N GLU A 84 -0.54 7.92 -23.96
CA GLU A 84 -1.74 7.71 -23.14
C GLU A 84 -1.37 6.99 -21.83
N LEU A 85 -0.48 5.99 -21.88
CA LEU A 85 0.03 5.29 -20.70
C LEU A 85 0.85 6.19 -19.77
N ARG A 86 1.67 7.09 -20.32
CA ARG A 86 2.42 8.08 -19.53
C ARG A 86 1.49 9.03 -18.80
N HIS A 87 0.54 9.62 -19.52
CA HIS A 87 -0.45 10.52 -18.93
C HIS A 87 -1.24 9.83 -17.81
N PHE A 88 -1.68 8.59 -18.05
CA PHE A 88 -2.39 7.80 -17.04
C PHE A 88 -1.53 7.50 -15.81
N THR A 89 -0.25 7.18 -16.01
CA THR A 89 0.71 6.96 -14.91
C THR A 89 0.86 8.22 -14.06
N ASP A 90 0.93 9.40 -14.68
CA ASP A 90 1.04 10.66 -13.97
C ASP A 90 -0.23 10.95 -13.16
N LEU A 91 -1.42 10.69 -13.72
CA LEU A 91 -2.69 10.79 -12.99
C LEU A 91 -2.73 9.87 -11.77
N VAL A 92 -2.29 8.61 -11.90
CA VAL A 92 -2.25 7.65 -10.78
C VAL A 92 -1.24 8.08 -9.72
N LYS A 93 -0.08 8.62 -10.11
CA LYS A 93 0.91 9.17 -9.18
C LYS A 93 0.36 10.38 -8.44
N GLU A 94 -0.28 11.31 -9.14
CA GLU A 94 -0.88 12.50 -8.54
C GLU A 94 -2.00 12.13 -7.57
N TRP A 95 -2.87 11.19 -7.96
CA TRP A 95 -3.94 10.69 -7.11
C TRP A 95 -3.42 9.99 -5.84
N SER A 96 -2.36 9.19 -5.96
CA SER A 96 -1.78 8.47 -4.81
C SER A 96 -0.85 9.32 -3.95
N ARG A 97 -0.42 10.49 -4.43
CA ARG A 97 0.55 11.37 -3.76
C ARG A 97 0.20 11.72 -2.31
N PRO A 98 -1.05 12.08 -1.94
CA PRO A 98 -1.38 12.41 -0.55
C PRO A 98 -1.18 11.22 0.40
N ILE A 99 -1.47 10.01 -0.08
CA ILE A 99 -1.29 8.76 0.68
C ILE A 99 0.20 8.53 0.90
N TRP A 100 1.00 8.62 -0.18
CA TRP A 100 2.46 8.49 -0.09
C TRP A 100 3.09 9.47 0.87
N ILE A 101 2.70 10.75 0.82
CA ILE A 101 3.23 11.76 1.74
C ILE A 101 2.88 11.37 3.19
N SER A 102 1.62 11.00 3.45
CA SER A 102 1.17 10.63 4.80
C SER A 102 1.85 9.37 5.35
N THR A 103 2.11 8.36 4.50
CA THR A 103 2.76 7.11 4.93
C THR A 103 4.28 7.18 4.97
N SER A 104 4.90 8.08 4.18
CA SER A 104 6.36 8.26 4.15
C SER A 104 6.88 9.24 5.19
N THR A 105 6.01 10.00 5.87
CA THR A 105 6.49 10.90 6.93
C THR A 105 7.04 10.09 8.10
N PRO A 106 8.23 10.44 8.63
CA PRO A 106 8.82 9.73 9.77
C PRO A 106 8.05 9.97 11.07
N PHE A 107 7.20 11.00 11.10
CA PHE A 107 6.39 11.37 12.25
C PHE A 107 4.91 11.42 11.87
N ARG A 108 4.05 11.16 12.86
CA ARG A 108 2.61 11.42 12.81
C ARG A 108 2.24 12.43 13.89
N LEU A 109 1.25 13.26 13.60
CA LEU A 109 0.70 14.19 14.58
C LEU A 109 -0.22 13.43 15.55
N CYS A 110 0.02 13.61 16.84
CA CYS A 110 -0.73 12.98 17.92
C CYS A 110 -1.27 14.04 18.88
N PHE A 111 -2.52 13.86 19.27
CA PHE A 111 -3.19 14.70 20.27
C PHE A 111 -3.29 13.92 21.56
N ARG A 112 -2.72 14.46 22.64
CA ARG A 112 -2.86 13.86 23.97
C ARG A 112 -3.72 14.77 24.84
N ILE A 113 -4.83 14.22 25.29
CA ILE A 113 -5.70 14.85 26.29
C ILE A 113 -5.07 14.61 27.66
N GLU A 114 -4.84 15.68 28.40
CA GLU A 114 -4.31 15.64 29.76
C GLU A 114 -5.37 16.12 30.76
N GLU A 115 -5.53 15.33 31.82
CA GLU A 115 -6.45 15.63 32.91
C GLU A 115 -5.90 16.81 33.74
N PRO A 116 -6.77 17.75 34.15
CA PRO A 116 -6.39 18.83 35.06
C PRO A 116 -5.92 18.30 36.41
N LYS A 117 -4.83 18.87 36.93
CA LYS A 117 -4.18 18.42 38.17
C LYS A 117 -5.07 18.47 39.42
N ASP A 118 -6.05 19.36 39.44
CA ASP A 118 -6.88 19.63 40.62
C ASP A 118 -8.33 19.13 40.49
N GLY A 119 -8.64 18.32 39.47
CA GLY A 119 -9.98 17.72 39.25
C GLY A 119 -11.07 18.69 38.76
N ASP A 120 -10.99 19.97 39.13
CA ASP A 120 -11.93 21.05 38.73
C ASP A 120 -11.36 21.99 37.64
N GLY A 121 -10.21 21.65 37.06
CA GLY A 121 -9.50 22.49 36.08
C GLY A 121 -9.92 22.31 34.62
N GLN A 122 -9.25 23.03 33.72
CA GLN A 122 -9.45 22.91 32.27
C GLN A 122 -8.71 21.69 31.71
N TRP A 123 -9.33 20.96 30.79
CA TRP A 123 -8.68 19.90 30.04
C TRP A 123 -7.72 20.50 29.02
N TYR A 124 -6.51 19.93 28.91
CA TYR A 124 -5.50 20.40 27.97
C TYR A 124 -5.31 19.38 26.85
N VAL A 125 -5.24 19.87 25.61
CA VAL A 125 -4.86 19.06 24.45
C VAL A 125 -3.43 19.43 24.08
N ARG A 126 -2.49 18.49 24.26
CA ARG A 126 -1.11 18.64 23.80
C ARG A 126 -0.96 18.14 22.37
N TYR A 127 -0.22 18.91 21.58
CA TYR A 127 0.17 18.58 20.22
C TYR A 127 1.56 17.93 20.26
N LEU A 128 1.65 16.68 19.81
CA LEU A 128 2.87 15.86 19.86
C LEU A 128 3.18 15.31 18.46
N LEU A 129 4.47 15.23 18.12
CA LEU A 129 4.98 14.44 17.01
C LEU A 129 5.43 13.08 17.54
N GLN A 130 4.84 12.01 17.01
CA GLN A 130 5.18 10.63 17.36
C GLN A 130 5.98 9.99 16.22
N ALA A 131 7.11 9.36 16.52
CA ALA A 131 7.87 8.65 15.50
C ALA A 131 7.10 7.40 15.00
N ASN A 132 7.13 7.15 13.69
CA ASN A 132 6.43 6.00 13.10
C ASN A 132 7.12 4.67 13.43
N HIS A 133 8.45 4.66 13.49
CA HIS A 133 9.24 3.46 13.84
C HIS A 133 9.29 3.18 15.34
N ASP A 134 9.07 4.19 16.18
CA ASP A 134 9.05 4.05 17.64
C ASP A 134 7.89 4.86 18.25
N PRO A 135 6.74 4.22 18.49
CA PRO A 135 5.59 4.88 19.12
C PRO A 135 5.85 5.40 20.54
N SER A 136 6.90 4.95 21.23
CA SER A 136 7.22 5.48 22.57
C SER A 136 7.82 6.88 22.51
N LEU A 137 8.38 7.27 21.37
CA LEU A 137 9.05 8.54 21.18
C LEU A 137 8.03 9.63 20.81
N LEU A 138 7.75 10.50 21.78
CA LEU A 138 6.82 11.62 21.67
C LEU A 138 7.58 12.94 21.87
N ILE A 139 7.54 13.80 20.85
CA ILE A 139 8.18 15.12 20.86
C ILE A 139 7.09 16.20 20.89
N PRO A 140 7.14 17.19 21.77
CA PRO A 140 6.24 18.35 21.70
C PRO A 140 6.34 19.07 20.35
N ALA A 141 5.20 19.47 19.79
CA ALA A 141 5.13 20.18 18.51
C ALA A 141 5.18 21.72 18.65
N GLU A 142 5.57 22.22 19.83
CA GLU A 142 5.69 23.65 20.18
C GLU A 142 7.10 24.20 19.89
#